data_AF-A0A6D2I2Y4-F1
#
_entry.id   AF-A0A6D2I2Y4-F1
#
_cell.length_a   1.000
_cell.length_b   1.000
_cell.length_c   1.000
_cell.angle_alpha   90.00
_cell.angle_beta   90.00
_cell.angle_gamma   90.00
#
_symmetry.space_group_name_H-M   'P 1'
#
loop_
_entity.id
_entity.type
_entity.pdbx_description
1 polymer ?
#
loop_
_entity_poly.entity_id
_entity_poly.type
_entity_poly.pdbx_seq_one_letter_code
_entity_poly.pdbx_strand_id
1 'polypeptide(L)'
;MNEQYSTLCAIIYSPDDSNPDVWPSNAGVQSVVSQFQALPVMDQQERMMDQETFLRRRIAKTSEQLKKESKESREREMTEVMFHCLQGDMGMFVLNLLDLNDLGYLIDQNLKDVNRRIEVLGDSGMEIGESSNAAATLSEGIGYFLFLLLML
;
A
#
# COMPACT_ATOMS: atom_id res chain seq x y z
N MET A 1 -35.48 20.71 -17.00
CA MET A 1 -34.47 19.85 -16.36
C MET A 1 -34.03 18.87 -17.42
N ASN A 2 -32.90 19.15 -18.07
CA ASN A 2 -32.43 18.37 -19.21
C ASN A 2 -31.81 17.08 -18.68
N GLU A 3 -32.52 15.96 -18.85
CA GLU A 3 -31.93 14.63 -18.76
C GLU A 3 -30.79 14.56 -19.77
N GLN A 4 -29.56 14.57 -19.25
CA GLN A 4 -28.37 14.38 -20.04
C GLN A 4 -28.27 12.89 -20.36
N TYR A 5 -29.04 12.44 -21.35
CA TYR A 5 -28.95 11.10 -21.91
C TYR A 5 -27.53 10.92 -22.46
N SER A 6 -26.64 10.31 -21.67
CA SER A 6 -25.37 9.79 -22.17
C SER A 6 -25.71 8.66 -23.13
N THR A 7 -25.86 9.00 -24.41
CA THR A 7 -26.21 8.03 -25.44
C THR A 7 -24.98 7.16 -25.65
N LEU A 8 -25.05 5.91 -25.19
CA LEU A 8 -23.99 4.92 -25.40
C LEU A 8 -24.04 4.46 -26.86
N CYS A 9 -22.86 4.25 -27.46
CA CYS A 9 -22.76 3.63 -28.77
C CYS A 9 -21.58 2.65 -28.78
N ALA A 10 -21.66 1.63 -29.62
CA ALA A 10 -20.57 0.68 -29.82
C ALA A 10 -20.32 0.49 -31.33
N ILE A 11 -19.04 0.41 -31.70
CA ILE A 11 -18.56 0.08 -33.04
C ILE A 11 -17.58 -1.06 -32.86
N ILE A 12 -17.90 -2.23 -33.39
CA ILE A 12 -17.12 -3.46 -33.22
C ILE A 12 -16.68 -3.94 -34.60
N TYR A 13 -15.37 -4.07 -34.80
CA TYR A 13 -14.82 -4.61 -36.03
C TYR A 13 -14.53 -6.10 -35.82
N SER A 14 -15.17 -6.95 -36.62
CA SER A 14 -14.80 -8.37 -36.71
C SER A 14 -13.68 -8.53 -37.74
N PRO A 15 -12.68 -9.41 -37.52
CA PRO A 15 -11.64 -9.69 -38.51
C PRO A 15 -12.17 -10.24 -39.83
N ASP A 16 -13.33 -10.90 -39.79
CA ASP A 16 -13.91 -11.64 -40.91
C ASP A 16 -14.91 -10.80 -41.73
N ASP A 17 -15.35 -9.64 -41.21
CA ASP A 17 -16.32 -8.76 -41.87
C ASP A 17 -15.71 -7.42 -42.28
N SER A 18 -16.07 -6.96 -43.48
CA SER A 18 -15.60 -5.67 -43.99
C SER A 18 -16.32 -4.46 -43.38
N ASN A 19 -17.47 -4.67 -42.74
CA ASN A 19 -18.27 -3.63 -42.10
C ASN A 19 -18.32 -3.86 -40.58
N PRO A 20 -18.21 -2.81 -39.75
CA PRO A 20 -18.34 -2.97 -38.31
C PRO A 20 -19.79 -3.22 -37.89
N ASP A 21 -19.96 -4.01 -36.83
CA ASP A 21 -21.21 -4.10 -36.10
C ASP A 21 -21.41 -2.85 -35.25
N VAL A 22 -22.56 -2.20 -35.43
CA VAL A 22 -22.86 -0.90 -34.84
C VAL A 22 -24.14 -0.94 -34.02
N TRP A 23 -24.09 -0.36 -32.82
CA TRP A 23 -25.23 -0.22 -31.92
C TRP A 23 -25.37 1.24 -31.44
N PRO A 24 -26.59 1.81 -31.34
CA PRO A 24 -27.90 1.19 -31.58
C PRO A 24 -28.35 1.16 -33.05
N SER A 25 -27.83 2.06 -33.87
CA SER A 25 -28.01 2.09 -35.33
C SER A 25 -26.95 3.00 -35.95
N ASN A 26 -26.73 2.92 -37.27
CA ASN A 26 -25.77 3.79 -37.95
C ASN A 26 -26.06 5.28 -37.69
N ALA A 27 -27.32 5.70 -37.74
CA ALA A 27 -27.71 7.08 -37.46
C ALA A 27 -27.48 7.47 -35.98
N GLY A 28 -27.77 6.55 -35.06
CA GLY A 28 -27.51 6.74 -33.63
C GLY A 28 -26.02 6.93 -33.34
N VAL A 29 -25.17 6.02 -33.86
CA VAL A 29 -23.71 6.11 -33.73
C VAL A 29 -23.19 7.44 -34.30
N GLN A 30 -23.62 7.83 -35.51
CA GLN A 30 -23.19 9.08 -36.14
C GLN A 30 -23.56 10.31 -35.31
N SER A 31 -24.73 10.31 -34.68
CA SER A 31 -25.14 11.38 -33.76
C SER A 31 -24.24 11.46 -32.54
N VAL A 32 -23.95 10.32 -31.89
CA VAL A 32 -23.06 10.28 -30.70
C VAL A 32 -21.64 10.71 -31.05
N VAL A 33 -21.08 10.22 -32.17
CA VAL A 33 -19.74 10.59 -32.63
C VAL A 33 -19.68 12.09 -32.95
N SER A 34 -20.68 12.63 -33.63
CA SER A 34 -20.75 14.07 -33.95
C SER A 34 -20.85 14.93 -32.69
N GLN A 35 -21.64 14.51 -31.70
CA GLN A 35 -21.74 15.19 -30.41
C GLN A 35 -20.41 15.13 -29.63
N PHE A 36 -19.71 14.01 -29.67
CA PHE A 36 -18.38 13.86 -29.06
C PHE A 36 -17.33 14.77 -29.74
N GLN A 37 -17.29 14.79 -31.07
CA GLN A 37 -16.38 15.64 -31.85
C GLN A 37 -16.66 17.14 -31.71
N ALA A 38 -17.89 17.51 -31.33
CA ALA A 38 -18.26 18.89 -31.05
C ALA A 38 -17.76 19.40 -29.67
N LEU A 39 -17.27 18.50 -28.80
CA LEU A 39 -16.68 18.89 -27.51
C LEU A 39 -15.31 19.57 -27.71
N PRO A 40 -14.87 20.43 -26.79
CA PRO A 40 -13.48 20.92 -26.75
C PRO A 40 -12.47 19.76 -26.74
N VAL A 41 -11.28 19.97 -27.33
CA VAL A 41 -10.23 18.93 -27.42
C VAL A 41 -9.83 18.38 -26.06
N MET A 42 -9.76 19.23 -25.03
CA MET A 42 -9.44 18.80 -23.66
C MET A 42 -10.48 17.83 -23.11
N ASP A 43 -11.77 18.12 -23.31
CA ASP A 43 -12.88 17.29 -22.85
C ASP A 43 -12.97 15.97 -23.63
N GLN A 44 -12.64 15.99 -24.92
CA GLN A 44 -12.51 14.76 -25.73
C GLN A 44 -11.39 13.87 -25.22
N GLN A 45 -10.21 14.45 -24.96
CA GLN A 45 -9.05 13.70 -24.47
C GLN A 45 -9.28 13.10 -23.09
N GLU A 46 -9.97 13.82 -22.20
CA GLU A 46 -10.33 13.29 -20.88
C GLU A 46 -11.30 12.10 -20.97
N ARG A 47 -12.20 12.12 -21.95
CA ARG A 47 -13.21 11.08 -22.16
C ARG A 47 -12.73 9.91 -23.04
N MET A 48 -11.67 10.08 -23.80
CA MET A 48 -11.02 8.99 -24.54
C MET A 48 -10.23 8.11 -23.58
N MET A 49 -10.56 6.82 -23.55
CA MET A 49 -9.77 5.82 -22.86
C MET A 49 -9.24 4.79 -23.84
N ASP A 50 -7.92 4.71 -23.93
CA ASP A 50 -7.24 3.65 -24.67
C ASP A 50 -7.22 2.36 -23.82
N GLN A 51 -7.71 1.26 -24.39
CA GLN A 51 -7.81 -0.02 -23.69
C GLN A 51 -6.44 -0.55 -23.27
N GLU A 52 -5.43 -0.40 -24.13
CA GLU A 52 -4.08 -0.84 -23.83
C GLU A 52 -3.50 -0.03 -22.66
N THR A 53 -3.61 1.29 -22.70
CA THR A 53 -3.15 2.19 -21.64
C THR A 53 -3.88 1.92 -20.32
N PHE A 54 -5.20 1.68 -20.37
CA PHE A 54 -5.96 1.31 -19.18
C PHE A 54 -5.49 -0.01 -18.57
N LEU A 55 -5.30 -1.04 -19.38
CA LEU A 55 -4.80 -2.34 -18.92
C LEU A 55 -3.39 -2.22 -18.36
N ARG A 56 -2.49 -1.50 -19.04
CA ARG A 56 -1.11 -1.22 -18.54
C ARG A 56 -1.15 -0.50 -17.20
N ARG A 57 -1.98 0.54 -17.04
CA ARG A 57 -2.15 1.27 -15.77
C ARG A 57 -2.64 0.35 -14.66
N ARG A 58 -3.59 -0.53 -14.96
CA ARG A 58 -4.10 -1.52 -14.01
C ARG A 58 -3.05 -2.53 -13.58
N ILE A 59 -2.30 -3.09 -14.53
CA ILE A 59 -1.22 -4.03 -14.26
C ILE A 59 -0.16 -3.37 -13.37
N ALA A 60 0.25 -2.14 -13.70
CA ALA A 60 1.23 -1.40 -12.90
C ALA A 60 0.74 -1.19 -11.47
N LYS A 61 -0.51 -0.73 -11.29
CA LYS A 61 -1.11 -0.53 -9.96
C LYS A 61 -1.14 -1.81 -9.13
N THR A 62 -1.62 -2.91 -9.71
CA THR A 62 -1.68 -4.20 -9.00
C THR A 62 -0.28 -4.75 -8.72
N SER A 63 0.68 -4.55 -9.62
CA SER A 63 2.07 -4.95 -9.39
C SER A 63 2.71 -4.19 -8.23
N GLU A 64 2.45 -2.89 -8.12
CA GLU A 64 2.92 -2.06 -7.00
C GLU A 64 2.30 -2.51 -5.67
N GLN A 65 0.99 -2.79 -5.66
CA GLN A 65 0.30 -3.33 -4.49
C GLN A 65 0.89 -4.67 -4.04
N LEU A 66 1.10 -5.60 -4.98
CA LEU A 66 1.70 -6.90 -4.69
C LEU A 66 3.11 -6.76 -4.09
N LYS A 67 3.93 -5.85 -4.62
CA LYS A 67 5.27 -5.57 -4.07
C LYS A 67 5.20 -5.05 -2.64
N LYS A 68 4.26 -4.13 -2.37
CA LYS A 68 4.03 -3.59 -1.04
C LYS A 68 3.62 -4.69 -0.05
N GLU A 69 2.59 -5.46 -0.40
CA GLU A 69 2.09 -6.56 0.44
C GLU A 69 3.16 -7.63 0.69
N SER A 70 3.94 -7.98 -0.33
CA SER A 70 5.05 -8.92 -0.18
C SER A 70 6.12 -8.40 0.78
N LYS A 71 6.46 -7.11 0.70
CA LYS A 71 7.41 -6.48 1.63
C LYS A 71 6.87 -6.47 3.06
N GLU A 72 5.62 -6.03 3.25
CA GLU A 72 4.99 -5.97 4.58
C GLU A 72 4.83 -7.36 5.20
N SER A 73 4.45 -8.35 4.39
CA SER A 73 4.38 -9.74 4.84
C SER A 73 5.75 -10.25 5.29
N ARG A 74 6.79 -9.92 4.55
CA ARG A 74 8.15 -10.34 4.85
C ARG A 74 8.68 -9.67 6.12
N GLU A 75 8.44 -8.38 6.28
CA GLU A 75 8.82 -7.65 7.50
C GLU A 75 8.13 -8.22 8.74
N ARG A 76 6.84 -8.59 8.63
CA ARG A 76 6.09 -9.25 9.71
C ARG A 76 6.69 -10.62 10.06
N GLU A 77 6.99 -11.45 9.06
CA GLU A 77 7.64 -12.76 9.26
C GLU A 77 8.99 -12.61 9.99
N MET A 78 9.85 -11.69 9.53
CA MET A 78 11.15 -11.47 10.17
C MET A 78 11.02 -10.87 11.57
N THR A 79 9.97 -10.10 11.83
CA THR A 79 9.65 -9.57 13.16
C THR A 79 9.29 -10.70 14.12
N GLU A 80 8.48 -11.66 13.67
CA GLU A 80 8.13 -12.86 14.45
C GLU A 80 9.39 -13.68 14.78
N VAL A 81 10.24 -13.93 13.78
CA VAL A 81 11.54 -14.60 13.97
C VAL A 81 12.39 -13.87 15.01
N MET A 82 12.48 -12.54 14.92
CA MET A 82 13.23 -11.73 15.89
C MET A 82 12.70 -11.89 17.32
N PHE A 83 11.37 -11.88 17.51
CA PHE A 83 10.78 -12.07 18.84
C PHE A 83 11.05 -13.46 19.41
N HIS A 84 11.01 -14.49 18.57
CA HIS A 84 11.36 -15.84 18.97
C HIS A 84 12.85 -15.99 19.30
N CYS A 85 13.74 -15.34 18.54
CA CYS A 85 15.16 -15.23 18.87
C CYS A 85 15.39 -14.64 20.27
N LEU A 86 14.68 -13.55 20.61
CA LEU A 86 14.79 -12.90 21.92
C LEU A 86 14.31 -13.79 23.07
N GLN A 87 13.36 -14.68 22.80
CA GLN A 87 12.87 -15.67 23.76
C GLN A 87 13.78 -16.93 23.84
N GLY A 88 14.81 -17.01 22.99
CA GLY A 88 15.70 -18.17 22.90
C GLY A 88 15.08 -19.38 22.16
N ASP A 89 13.97 -19.19 21.46
CA ASP A 89 13.24 -20.25 20.75
C ASP A 89 13.42 -20.14 19.23
N MET A 90 14.55 -20.62 18.73
CA MET A 90 14.87 -20.62 17.29
C MET A 90 14.66 -21.97 16.62
N GLY A 91 14.29 -23.01 17.38
CA GLY A 91 14.21 -24.39 16.89
C GLY A 91 13.13 -24.63 15.82
N MET A 92 12.17 -23.70 15.72
CA MET A 92 11.02 -23.80 14.82
C MET A 92 11.25 -23.18 13.43
N PHE A 93 12.29 -22.36 13.25
CA PHE A 93 12.53 -21.64 12.01
C PHE A 93 13.68 -22.25 11.21
N VAL A 94 13.43 -22.51 9.93
CA VAL A 94 14.47 -22.92 8.97
C VAL A 94 14.85 -21.70 8.15
N LEU A 95 15.89 -20.99 8.58
CA LEU A 95 16.33 -19.75 7.93
C LEU A 95 17.40 -20.02 6.88
N ASN A 96 17.22 -19.44 5.70
CA ASN A 96 18.22 -19.37 4.63
C ASN A 96 19.02 -18.06 4.71
N LEU A 97 19.99 -17.89 3.80
CA LEU A 97 20.86 -16.70 3.78
C LEU A 97 20.10 -15.39 3.55
N LEU A 98 19.04 -15.40 2.74
CA LEU A 98 18.21 -14.23 2.50
C LEU A 98 17.40 -13.87 3.75
N ASP A 99 16.85 -14.88 4.45
CA ASP A 99 16.14 -14.69 5.71
C ASP A 99 17.06 -14.08 6.77
N LEU A 100 18.30 -14.55 6.88
CA LEU A 100 19.28 -13.98 7.80
C LEU A 100 19.68 -12.54 7.44
N ASN A 101 19.72 -12.20 6.15
CA ASN A 101 19.98 -10.83 5.69
C ASN A 101 18.83 -9.90 6.09
N ASP A 102 17.61 -10.30 5.78
CA ASP A 102 16.41 -9.52 6.09
C ASP A 102 16.26 -9.33 7.61
N LEU A 103 16.50 -10.40 8.39
CA LEU A 103 16.50 -10.36 9.84
C LEU A 103 17.59 -9.41 10.38
N GLY A 104 18.81 -9.50 9.84
CA GLY A 104 19.91 -8.62 10.21
C GLY A 104 19.60 -7.15 9.93
N TYR A 105 19.00 -6.85 8.78
CA TYR A 105 18.53 -5.51 8.44
C TYR A 105 17.47 -5.02 9.43
N LEU A 106 16.48 -5.86 9.76
CA LEU A 106 15.42 -5.51 10.69
C LEU A 106 15.95 -5.23 12.10
N ILE A 107 16.92 -6.02 12.57
CA ILE A 107 17.59 -5.79 13.86
C ILE A 107 18.33 -4.45 13.86
N ASP A 108 19.08 -4.13 12.81
CA ASP A 108 19.79 -2.84 12.68
C ASP A 108 18.83 -1.65 12.73
N GLN A 109 17.67 -1.74 12.07
CA GLN A 109 16.63 -0.70 12.15
C GLN A 109 16.07 -0.54 13.56
N ASN A 110 15.78 -1.65 14.25
CA ASN A 110 15.29 -1.60 15.63
C ASN A 110 16.33 -1.01 16.59
N LEU A 111 17.61 -1.37 16.44
CA LEU A 111 18.69 -0.78 17.25
C LEU A 111 18.81 0.73 17.03
N LYS A 112 18.70 1.19 15.77
CA LYS A 112 18.68 2.63 15.46
C LYS A 112 17.51 3.34 16.11
N ASP A 113 16.31 2.76 16.07
CA ASP A 113 15.12 3.35 16.68
C ASP A 113 15.24 3.41 18.21
N VAL A 114 15.71 2.33 18.84
CA VAL A 114 15.98 2.29 20.29
C VAL A 114 17.00 3.35 20.69
N ASN A 115 18.12 3.45 19.98
CA ASN A 115 19.15 4.47 20.26
C ASN A 115 18.58 5.88 20.13
N ARG A 116 17.80 6.15 19.08
CA ARG A 116 17.13 7.45 18.90
C ARG A 116 16.18 7.77 20.06
N ARG A 117 15.39 6.80 20.53
CA ARG A 117 14.50 6.99 21.68
C ARG A 117 15.28 7.29 22.96
N ILE A 118 16.41 6.62 23.17
CA ILE A 118 17.30 6.88 24.31
C ILE A 118 17.84 8.32 24.25
N GLU A 119 18.27 8.80 23.08
CA GLU A 119 18.73 10.18 22.90
C GLU A 119 17.65 11.21 23.23
N VAL A 120 16.43 11.02 22.69
CA VAL A 120 15.29 11.93 22.95
C VAL A 120 14.91 11.96 24.43
N LEU A 121 14.90 10.80 25.09
CA LEU A 121 14.59 10.70 26.52
C LEU A 121 15.71 11.32 27.38
N GLY A 122 16.97 11.12 27.00
CA GLY A 122 18.12 11.72 27.67
C GLY A 122 18.16 13.25 27.60
N ASP A 123 17.72 13.83 26.48
CA ASP A 123 17.64 15.29 26.29
C ASP A 123 16.45 15.92 27.03
N SER A 124 15.40 15.13 27.31
CA SER A 124 14.22 15.57 28.08
C SER A 124 14.39 15.51 29.61
N GLY A 125 15.52 14.99 30.10
CA GLY A 125 15.78 14.68 31.51
C GLY A 125 16.81 15.58 32.19
N MET A 126 16.54 16.88 32.31
CA MET A 126 17.29 17.75 33.24
C MET A 126 16.42 18.82 33.94
N GLU A 127 15.39 18.39 34.67
CA GLU A 127 14.99 19.03 35.93
C GLU A 127 14.79 17.93 36.98
N ILE A 128 15.86 17.62 37.71
CA ILE A 128 15.80 16.76 38.90
C ILE A 128 15.21 17.62 40.03
N GLY A 129 13.87 17.56 40.17
CA GLY A 129 13.19 17.92 41.41
C GLY A 129 13.02 16.65 42.25
N GLU A 130 13.79 16.54 43.33
CA GLU A 130 13.72 15.42 44.28
C GLU A 130 12.31 15.28 44.88
N SER A 131 11.71 14.09 44.80
CA SER A 131 10.71 13.66 45.77
C SER A 131 10.63 12.14 45.87
N SER A 132 10.57 11.67 47.12
CA SER A 132 10.89 10.32 47.56
C SER A 132 9.70 9.34 47.51
N ASN A 133 10.08 8.05 47.38
CA ASN A 133 9.39 6.84 47.84
C ASN A 133 8.07 6.40 47.17
N ALA A 134 8.17 5.40 46.29
CA ALA A 134 7.28 4.24 46.25
C ALA A 134 7.98 3.08 45.51
N ALA A 135 9.02 2.53 46.13
CA ALA A 135 9.59 1.26 45.72
C ALA A 135 8.62 0.12 46.06
N ALA A 136 8.47 -0.82 45.14
CA ALA A 136 7.70 -2.07 45.24
C ALA A 136 6.19 -1.97 44.96
N THR A 137 5.82 -1.88 43.67
CA THR A 137 4.85 -2.79 42.99
C THR A 137 4.48 -2.27 41.59
N LEU A 138 5.41 -2.24 40.62
CA LEU A 138 5.05 -1.98 39.20
C LEU A 138 5.91 -2.76 38.19
N SER A 139 6.60 -3.83 38.61
CA SER A 139 7.55 -4.53 37.73
C SER A 139 6.92 -5.44 36.66
N GLU A 140 5.63 -5.78 36.77
CA GLU A 140 5.00 -6.73 35.83
C GLU A 140 4.07 -6.05 34.82
N GLY A 141 3.53 -4.86 35.11
CA GLY A 141 2.61 -4.15 34.20
C GLY A 141 3.30 -3.21 33.21
N ILE A 142 4.45 -2.65 33.57
CA ILE A 142 5.16 -1.67 32.73
C ILE A 142 5.78 -2.34 31.50
N GLY A 143 6.19 -3.61 31.61
CA GLY A 143 6.74 -4.38 30.49
C GLY A 143 5.74 -4.55 29.34
N TYR A 144 4.49 -4.92 29.65
CA TYR A 144 3.44 -5.03 28.64
C TYR A 144 3.01 -3.68 28.09
N PHE A 145 3.06 -2.62 28.90
CA PHE A 145 2.70 -1.28 28.47
C PHE A 145 3.74 -0.69 27.51
N LEU A 146 5.04 -0.93 27.73
CA LEU A 146 6.08 -0.61 26.75
C LEU A 146 5.99 -1.47 25.48
N PHE A 147 5.60 -2.75 25.62
CA PHE A 147 5.44 -3.66 24.49
C PHE A 147 4.26 -3.26 23.58
N LEU A 148 3.15 -2.78 24.16
CA LEU A 148 2.03 -2.21 23.39
C LEU A 148 2.37 -0.87 22.73
N LEU A 149 3.17 -0.03 23.40
CA LEU A 149 3.57 1.28 22.86
C LEU A 149 4.56 1.17 21.67
N LEU A 150 5.17 0.00 21.47
CA LEU A 150 6.04 -0.31 20.34
C LEU A 150 5.30 -0.95 19.15
N MET A 151 4.02 -1.33 19.31
CA MET A 151 3.21 -1.99 18.27
C MET A 151 2.02 -1.15 17.75
N LEU A 152 2.02 0.16 17.99
CA LEU A 152 1.13 1.15 17.35
C LEU A 152 1.97 2.23 16.66
#